data_AF-A0AA96SYY8-F1
#
_entry.id   AF-A0AA96SYY8-F1
#
_cell.length_a   1.000
_cell.length_b   1.000
_cell.length_c   1.000
_cell.angle_alpha   90.00
_cell.angle_beta   90.00
_cell.angle_gamma   90.00
#
_symmetry.space_group_name_H-M   'P 1'
#
loop_
_entity.id
_entity.type
_entity.pdbx_description
1 polymer ?
#
loop_
_entity_poly.entity_id
_entity_poly.type
_entity_poly.pdbx_seq_one_letter_code
_entity_poly.pdbx_strand_id
1 'polypeptide(L)'
;MSSADIVFACALVVMIGCNLYGEPRIAGERIAMQWGFDGKPTWDAPKRIALWGMVIFMLTVRLIIWTATTFAPEKVHGANLGLMLASVIIAASHIFIVLKAIKRT
;
A
#
# COMPACT_ATOMS: atom_id res chain seq x y z
N MET A 1 -8.35 -4.94 19.79
CA MET A 1 -8.05 -4.32 18.48
C MET A 1 -8.64 -2.93 18.46
N SER A 2 -7.84 -1.92 18.13
CA SER A 2 -8.32 -0.55 17.93
C SER A 2 -9.05 -0.44 16.58
N SER A 3 -9.86 0.60 16.40
CA SER A 3 -10.46 0.92 15.09
C SER A 3 -9.37 1.09 14.01
N ALA A 4 -8.18 1.56 14.37
CA ALA A 4 -7.07 1.73 13.44
C ALA A 4 -6.52 0.38 12.97
N ASP A 5 -6.47 -0.62 13.85
CA ASP A 5 -6.06 -1.98 13.50
C ASP A 5 -7.04 -2.63 12.51
N ILE A 6 -8.35 -2.38 12.68
CA ILE A 6 -9.38 -2.87 11.78
C ILE A 6 -9.22 -2.24 10.39
N VAL A 7 -9.07 -0.91 10.33
CA VAL A 7 -8.85 -0.20 9.05
C VAL A 7 -7.59 -0.69 8.35
N PHE A 8 -6.48 -0.86 9.09
CA PHE A 8 -5.23 -1.40 8.56
C PHE A 8 -5.40 -2.82 8.03
N ALA A 9 -6.08 -3.70 8.78
CA ALA A 9 -6.35 -5.07 8.34
C ALA A 9 -7.21 -5.12 7.07
N CYS A 10 -8.27 -4.31 7.01
CA CYS A 10 -9.10 -4.18 5.81
C CYS A 10 -8.28 -3.69 4.61
N ALA A 11 -7.43 -2.67 4.79
CA ALA A 11 -6.56 -2.16 3.74
C ALA A 11 -5.59 -3.24 3.23
N LEU A 12 -4.98 -4.02 4.12
CA LEU A 12 -4.11 -5.15 3.74
C LEU A 12 -4.87 -6.20 2.93
N VAL A 13 -6.04 -6.62 3.40
CA VAL A 13 -6.87 -7.62 2.69
C VAL A 13 -7.23 -7.12 1.29
N VAL A 14 -7.61 -5.85 1.17
CA VAL A 14 -7.91 -5.22 -0.12
C VAL A 14 -6.69 -5.22 -1.03
N MET A 15 -5.52 -4.80 -0.55
CA MET A 15 -4.30 -4.77 -1.35
C MET A 15 -3.85 -6.16 -1.79
N ILE A 16 -3.90 -7.15 -0.90
CA ILE A 16 -3.61 -8.55 -1.22
C ILE A 16 -4.62 -9.07 -2.26
N GLY A 17 -5.91 -8.77 -2.09
CA GLY A 17 -6.95 -9.09 -3.07
C GLY A 17 -6.67 -8.45 -4.43
N CYS A 18 -6.27 -7.18 -4.47
CA CYS A 18 -5.86 -6.50 -5.70
C CYS A 18 -4.65 -7.17 -6.35
N ASN A 19 -3.66 -7.60 -5.57
CA ASN A 19 -2.49 -8.31 -6.09
C ASN A 19 -2.89 -9.63 -6.74
N LEU A 20 -3.64 -10.47 -6.02
CA LEU A 20 -4.09 -11.77 -6.52
C LEU A 20 -5.03 -11.64 -7.72
N TYR A 21 -5.85 -10.59 -7.75
CA TYR A 21 -6.71 -10.29 -8.90
C TYR A 21 -5.92 -9.75 -10.10
N GLY A 22 -4.98 -8.84 -9.86
CA GLY A 22 -4.25 -8.10 -10.89
C GLY A 22 -3.09 -8.88 -11.49
N GLU A 23 -2.36 -9.68 -10.71
CA GLU A 23 -1.18 -10.44 -11.16
C GLU A 23 -1.41 -11.25 -12.44
N PRO A 24 -2.48 -12.08 -12.57
CA PRO A 24 -2.73 -12.81 -13.81
C PRO A 24 -3.28 -11.95 -14.96
N ARG A 25 -3.74 -10.71 -14.67
CA ARG A 25 -4.37 -9.79 -15.64
C ARG A 25 -3.40 -8.75 -16.19
N ILE A 26 -2.24 -8.59 -15.57
CA ILE A 26 -1.20 -7.65 -16.00
C ILE A 26 -0.21 -8.41 -16.89
N ALA A 27 -0.34 -8.23 -18.21
CA ALA A 27 0.55 -8.82 -19.20
C ALA A 27 2.00 -8.27 -19.13
N GLY A 28 2.18 -7.04 -18.66
CA GLY A 28 3.51 -6.42 -18.55
C GLY A 28 4.35 -6.96 -17.39
N GLU A 29 5.67 -7.01 -17.57
CA GLU A 29 6.64 -7.33 -16.50
C GLU A 29 7.01 -6.12 -15.64
N ARG A 30 6.56 -4.92 -16.04
CA ARG A 30 6.78 -3.67 -15.32
C ARG A 30 5.47 -2.93 -15.14
N ILE A 31 5.33 -2.27 -14.00
CA ILE A 31 4.15 -1.50 -13.61
C ILE A 31 4.60 -0.07 -13.32
N ALA A 32 3.88 0.89 -13.87
CA ALA A 32 4.05 2.31 -13.55
C ALA A 32 3.71 2.58 -12.09
N MET A 33 4.62 3.25 -11.38
CA MET A 33 4.52 3.50 -9.95
C MET A 33 4.43 4.99 -9.62
N GLN A 34 4.97 5.86 -10.49
CA GLN A 34 4.85 7.30 -10.37
C GLN A 34 4.32 7.89 -11.67
N TRP A 35 3.52 8.95 -11.53
CA TRP A 35 2.89 9.66 -12.65
C TRP A 35 3.21 11.13 -12.58
N GLY A 36 3.53 11.72 -13.73
CA GLY A 36 3.61 13.16 -13.89
C GLY A 36 2.22 13.80 -13.81
N PHE A 37 2.18 15.13 -13.68
CA PHE A 37 0.93 15.89 -13.74
C PHE A 37 0.21 15.76 -15.10
N ASP A 38 0.91 15.28 -16.13
CA ASP A 38 0.37 14.94 -17.45
C ASP A 38 -0.25 13.52 -17.50
N GLY A 39 -0.24 12.79 -16.38
CA GLY A 39 -0.75 11.42 -16.27
C GLY A 39 0.15 10.36 -16.92
N LYS A 40 1.33 10.72 -17.41
CA LYS A 40 2.30 9.78 -17.99
C LYS A 40 3.16 9.16 -16.89
N PRO A 41 3.57 7.89 -17.05
CA PRO A 41 4.47 7.27 -16.08
C PRO A 41 5.83 7.97 -16.11
N THR A 42 6.34 8.33 -14.93
CA THR A 42 7.70 8.88 -14.77
C THR A 42 8.67 7.83 -14.25
N TRP A 43 8.16 6.80 -13.59
CA TRP A 43 8.94 5.69 -13.07
C TRP A 43 8.13 4.40 -13.01
N ASP A 44 8.77 3.29 -13.39
CA ASP A 44 8.21 1.94 -13.38
C ASP A 44 9.02 1.00 -12.48
N ALA A 45 8.35 0.04 -11.85
CA ALA A 45 8.97 -1.03 -11.07
C ALA A 45 8.67 -2.42 -11.66
N PRO A 46 9.53 -3.44 -11.40
CA PRO A 46 9.20 -4.83 -11.72
C PRO A 46 7.85 -5.24 -11.10
N LYS A 47 7.03 -5.98 -11.84
CA LYS A 47 5.66 -6.38 -11.46
C LYS A 47 5.57 -6.92 -10.03
N ARG A 48 6.47 -7.84 -9.67
CA ARG A 48 6.49 -8.44 -8.32
C ARG A 48 6.74 -7.41 -7.21
N ILE A 49 7.64 -6.44 -7.45
CA ILE A 49 7.95 -5.37 -6.49
C ILE A 49 6.78 -4.39 -6.40
N ALA A 50 6.19 -4.02 -7.54
CA ALA A 50 5.04 -3.12 -7.59
C ALA A 50 3.83 -3.67 -6.83
N LEU A 51 3.55 -4.98 -6.95
CA LEU A 51 2.43 -5.62 -6.27
C LEU A 51 2.73 -5.84 -4.77
N TRP A 52 3.86 -6.47 -4.43
CA TRP A 52 4.10 -6.96 -3.07
C TRP A 52 4.94 -6.03 -2.20
N GLY A 53 5.74 -5.16 -2.80
CA GLY A 53 6.62 -4.25 -2.07
C GLY A 53 5.84 -3.34 -1.11
N MET A 54 4.69 -2.84 -1.53
CA MET A 54 3.87 -1.95 -0.69
C MET A 54 3.23 -2.69 0.49
N VAL A 55 2.85 -3.95 0.31
CA VAL A 55 2.32 -4.80 1.40
C VAL A 55 3.39 -5.03 2.46
N ILE A 56 4.61 -5.38 2.04
CA ILE A 56 5.76 -5.58 2.94
C ILE A 56 6.09 -4.28 3.68
N PHE A 57 6.12 -3.16 2.95
CA PHE A 57 6.37 -1.84 3.52
C PHE A 57 5.33 -1.49 4.60
N MET A 58 4.03 -1.68 4.33
CA MET A 58 2.97 -1.42 5.30
C MET A 58 3.09 -2.27 6.57
N LEU A 59 3.38 -3.57 6.42
CA LEU A 59 3.61 -4.46 7.56
C LEU A 59 4.82 -4.00 8.39
N THR A 60 5.88 -3.55 7.72
CA THR A 60 7.10 -3.03 8.38
C THR A 60 6.79 -1.75 9.15
N VAL A 61 6.08 -0.81 8.54
CA VAL A 61 5.65 0.43 9.21
C VAL A 61 4.76 0.12 10.41
N ARG A 62 3.80 -0.81 10.27
CA ARG A 62 2.93 -1.22 11.39
C ARG A 62 3.73 -1.81 12.55
N LEU A 63 4.75 -2.62 12.25
CA LEU A 63 5.65 -3.19 13.24
C LEU A 63 6.47 -2.10 13.94
N ILE A 64 7.00 -1.12 13.20
CA ILE A 64 7.74 0.02 13.77
C ILE A 64 6.82 0.84 14.69
N ILE A 65 5.60 1.17 14.25
CA ILE A 65 4.62 1.88 15.06
C ILE A 65 4.31 1.10 16.34
N TRP A 66 4.06 -0.21 16.22
CA TRP A 66 3.83 -1.07 17.39
C TRP A 66 4.99 -0.99 18.38
N THR A 67 6.21 -1.26 17.92
CA THR A 67 7.43 -1.23 18.74
C THR A 67 7.58 0.14 19.42
N ALA A 68 7.42 1.24 18.69
CA ALA A 68 7.54 2.57 19.25
C ALA A 68 6.46 2.85 20.31
N THR A 69 5.20 2.44 20.06
CA THR A 69 4.12 2.58 21.05
C THR A 69 4.30 1.69 22.28
N THR A 70 5.00 0.56 22.15
CA THR A 70 5.24 -0.38 23.25
C THR A 70 6.42 0.06 24.12
N PHE A 71 7.52 0.53 23.53
CA PHE A 71 8.77 0.78 24.25
C PHE A 71 9.06 2.25 24.53
N ALA A 72 8.44 3.19 23.80
CA ALA A 72 8.61 4.63 24.00
C ALA A 72 7.28 5.39 23.80
N PRO A 73 6.22 5.04 24.56
CA PRO A 73 4.88 5.61 24.37
C PRO A 73 4.84 7.14 24.48
N GLU A 74 5.71 7.75 25.30
CA GLU A 74 5.82 9.20 25.49
C GLU A 74 6.40 9.95 24.28
N LYS A 75 6.99 9.23 23.31
CA LYS A 75 7.52 9.79 22.07
C LYS A 75 6.55 9.69 20.90
N VAL A 76 5.47 8.91 21.03
CA VAL A 76 4.56 8.62 19.92
C VAL A 76 3.21 9.28 20.15
N HIS A 77 2.84 10.18 19.24
CA HIS A 77 1.58 10.92 19.29
C HIS A 77 0.76 10.65 18.04
N GLY A 78 -0.55 10.47 18.19
CA GLY A 78 -1.47 10.33 17.05
C GLY A 78 -1.32 9.05 16.21
N ALA A 79 -0.66 8.00 16.73
CA ALA A 79 -0.39 6.76 15.99
C ALA A 79 -1.64 6.14 15.34
N ASN A 80 -2.78 6.13 16.05
CA ASN A 80 -4.02 5.56 15.53
C ASN A 80 -4.55 6.32 14.31
N LEU A 81 -4.59 7.66 14.38
CA LEU A 81 -5.05 8.50 13.28
C LEU A 81 -4.08 8.40 12.10
N GLY A 82 -2.78 8.45 12.36
CA GLY A 82 -1.74 8.29 11.33
C GLY A 82 -1.84 6.95 10.62
N LEU A 83 -2.02 5.85 11.37
CA LEU A 83 -2.19 4.51 10.81
C LEU A 83 -3.45 4.41 9.94
N MET A 84 -4.59 4.97 10.40
CA MET A 84 -5.82 4.99 9.62
C MET A 84 -5.65 5.74 8.29
N LEU A 85 -5.16 6.98 8.34
CA LEU A 85 -4.98 7.82 7.16
C LEU A 85 -4.02 7.18 6.16
N ALA A 86 -2.87 6.70 6.63
CA ALA A 86 -1.91 5.99 5.79
C ALA A 86 -2.54 4.76 5.15
N SER A 87 -3.30 3.95 5.89
CA SER A 87 -3.95 2.75 5.37
C SER A 87 -4.93 3.06 4.24
N VAL A 88 -5.78 4.08 4.41
CA VAL A 88 -6.77 4.49 3.41
C VAL A 88 -6.08 5.03 2.16
N ILE A 89 -5.13 5.95 2.33
CA ILE A 89 -4.42 6.58 1.20
C ILE A 89 -3.66 5.52 0.41
N ILE A 90 -2.88 4.67 1.09
CA ILE A 90 -2.06 3.65 0.44
C ILE A 90 -2.94 2.63 -0.28
N ALA A 91 -4.02 2.14 0.34
CA ALA A 91 -4.92 1.19 -0.31
C ALA A 91 -5.58 1.80 -1.55
N ALA A 92 -6.09 3.03 -1.47
CA ALA A 92 -6.70 3.73 -2.59
C ALA A 92 -5.70 3.94 -3.74
N SER A 93 -4.47 4.38 -3.43
CA SER A 93 -3.39 4.48 -4.39
C SER A 93 -3.10 3.11 -5.02
N HIS A 94 -2.92 2.06 -4.22
CA HIS A 94 -2.60 0.71 -4.70
C HIS A 94 -3.66 0.15 -5.65
N ILE A 95 -4.96 0.33 -5.32
CA ILE A 95 -6.07 0.00 -6.22
C ILE A 95 -5.92 0.72 -7.56
N PHE A 96 -5.66 2.03 -7.53
CA PHE A 96 -5.48 2.82 -8.75
C PHE A 96 -4.31 2.29 -9.59
N ILE A 97 -3.17 1.98 -8.98
CA ILE A 97 -1.99 1.43 -9.67
C ILE A 97 -2.36 0.11 -10.37
N VAL A 98 -2.96 -0.83 -9.64
CA VAL A 98 -3.32 -2.14 -10.19
C VAL A 98 -4.33 -2.01 -11.33
N LEU A 99 -5.40 -1.22 -11.15
CA LEU A 99 -6.40 -1.00 -12.19
C LEU A 99 -5.81 -0.33 -13.44
N LYS A 100 -4.88 0.61 -13.28
CA LYS A 100 -4.17 1.22 -14.41
C LYS A 100 -3.23 0.24 -15.10
N ALA A 101 -2.56 -0.63 -14.35
CA ALA A 101 -1.70 -1.66 -14.91
C ALA A 101 -2.49 -2.65 -15.77
N ILE A 102 -3.69 -3.08 -15.31
CA ILE A 102 -4.60 -3.95 -16.07
C ILE A 102 -5.12 -3.27 -17.34
N LYS A 103 -5.37 -1.95 -17.32
CA LYS A 103 -5.89 -1.23 -18.49
C LYS A 103 -4.83 -0.85 -19.54
N ARG A 104 -3.54 -0.89 -19.18
CA ARG A 104 -2.43 -0.50 -20.05
C ARG A 104 -1.90 -1.66 -20.89
N THR A 105 -2.42 -2.86 -20.70
CA THR A 105 -2.16 -4.06 -21.51
C THR A 105 -3.19 -4.18 -22.61
#